data_AF-M0D3W0-F1
#
_entry.id   AF-M0D3W0-F1
#
_cell.length_a   1.000
_cell.length_b   1.000
_cell.length_c   1.000
_cell.angle_alpha   90.00
_cell.angle_beta   90.00
_cell.angle_gamma   90.00
#
_symmetry.space_group_name_H-M   'P 1'
#
loop_
_entity.id
_entity.type
_entity.pdbx_description
1 polymer ?
#
loop_
_entity_poly.entity_id
_entity_poly.type
_entity_poly.pdbx_seq_one_letter_code
_entity_poly.pdbx_strand_id
1 'polypeptide(L)'
;MPYTDPHVAAPSLWAVRQEYGPDFQVSVIEPDDVDQRQRRLSIEEAVIAVYRRESGENTTANFGRIIEGYKRSSRRSGGFTGGELSEGETEPNSVSGVGPLPWTDADEPTSRSWMGLNWTAPEPLTNAYGLPTDPGVYRIWDPEEPEPLEYIGQSGNLKSRLYRYRRNRDEALVFSYALVDDGDEKHKREQVETDLIGAHWLATEESPQDQF
;
A
#
# COMPACT_ATOMS: atom_id res chain seq x y z
N MET A 1 -21.03 -3.25 -14.69
CA MET A 1 -19.82 -2.67 -14.07
C MET A 1 -18.68 -2.55 -15.11
N PRO A 2 -17.89 -1.46 -15.12
CA PRO A 2 -16.72 -1.31 -16.02
C PRO A 2 -15.56 -2.22 -15.60
N TYR A 3 -14.58 -2.41 -16.49
CA TYR A 3 -13.30 -3.07 -16.18
C TYR A 3 -12.38 -2.19 -15.31
N THR A 4 -11.31 -2.78 -14.78
CA THR A 4 -10.28 -2.08 -13.97
C THR A 4 -9.26 -1.30 -14.77
N ASP A 5 -9.29 -1.37 -16.11
CA ASP A 5 -8.53 -0.51 -17.01
C ASP A 5 -9.45 0.55 -17.65
N PRO A 6 -9.00 1.81 -17.73
CA PRO A 6 -7.64 2.28 -17.40
C PRO A 6 -7.39 2.51 -15.90
N HIS A 7 -8.42 2.49 -15.05
CA HIS A 7 -8.26 2.84 -13.63
C HIS A 7 -8.87 1.81 -12.66
N VAL A 8 -8.07 1.43 -11.65
CA VAL A 8 -8.34 0.36 -10.69
C VAL A 8 -9.62 0.58 -9.87
N ALA A 9 -9.98 1.85 -9.63
CA ALA A 9 -11.14 2.27 -8.85
C ALA A 9 -12.45 2.29 -9.66
N ALA A 10 -12.41 2.20 -10.99
CA ALA A 10 -13.59 2.36 -11.84
C ALA A 10 -14.74 1.40 -11.50
N PRO A 11 -14.51 0.10 -11.18
CA PRO A 11 -15.58 -0.80 -10.76
C PRO A 11 -16.26 -0.37 -9.45
N SER A 12 -15.48 0.10 -8.47
CA SER A 12 -15.98 0.53 -7.15
C SER A 12 -16.79 1.80 -7.24
N LEU A 13 -16.29 2.82 -7.97
CA LEU A 13 -17.06 4.03 -8.21
C LEU A 13 -18.36 3.76 -8.98
N TRP A 14 -18.37 2.78 -9.89
CA TRP A 14 -19.60 2.35 -10.55
C TRP A 14 -20.58 1.70 -9.56
N ALA A 15 -20.10 0.86 -8.65
CA ALA A 15 -20.94 0.22 -7.63
C ALA A 15 -21.52 1.27 -6.67
N VAL A 16 -20.69 2.19 -6.17
CA VAL A 16 -21.12 3.34 -5.36
C VAL A 16 -22.20 4.14 -6.09
N ARG A 17 -22.04 4.35 -7.40
CA ARG A 17 -23.05 5.03 -8.22
C ARG A 17 -24.39 4.29 -8.27
N GLN A 18 -24.36 2.96 -8.37
CA GLN A 18 -25.59 2.16 -8.39
C GLN A 18 -26.29 2.21 -7.03
N GLU A 19 -25.52 2.06 -5.96
CA GLU A 19 -26.04 1.94 -4.60
C GLU A 19 -26.54 3.26 -4.02
N TYR A 20 -25.75 4.33 -4.17
CA TYR A 20 -25.97 5.61 -3.48
C TYR A 20 -26.39 6.75 -4.42
N GLY A 21 -26.42 6.51 -5.73
CA GLY A 21 -26.82 7.50 -6.74
C GLY A 21 -25.66 8.18 -7.47
N PRO A 22 -25.96 9.07 -8.44
CA PRO A 22 -24.98 9.59 -9.39
C PRO A 22 -24.13 10.77 -8.91
N ASP A 23 -24.41 11.32 -7.73
CA ASP A 23 -23.85 12.60 -7.30
C ASP A 23 -22.44 12.43 -6.69
N PHE A 24 -21.42 12.54 -7.54
CA PHE A 24 -20.03 12.65 -7.10
C PHE A 24 -19.58 14.10 -7.09
N GLN A 25 -18.79 14.46 -6.07
CA GLN A 25 -18.01 15.67 -6.05
C GLN A 25 -16.54 15.33 -6.31
N VAL A 26 -15.85 16.20 -7.05
CA VAL A 26 -14.44 16.01 -7.39
C VAL A 26 -13.69 17.27 -7.01
N SER A 27 -12.56 17.08 -6.33
CA SER A 27 -11.56 18.12 -6.07
C SER A 27 -10.23 17.64 -6.65
N VAL A 28 -9.47 18.55 -7.22
CA VAL A 28 -8.18 18.26 -7.85
C VAL A 28 -7.16 19.28 -7.37
N ILE A 29 -5.94 18.80 -7.11
CA ILE A 29 -4.77 19.62 -6.89
C ILE A 29 -3.69 19.23 -7.90
N GLU A 30 -2.95 20.21 -8.39
CA GLU A 30 -1.78 20.00 -9.23
C GLU A 30 -0.55 20.43 -8.42
N PRO A 31 0.25 19.49 -7.88
CA PRO A 31 1.47 19.87 -7.20
C PRO A 31 2.49 20.43 -8.20
N ASP A 32 3.36 21.32 -7.73
CA ASP A 32 4.53 21.75 -8.50
C ASP A 32 5.35 20.52 -8.93
N ASP A 33 6.05 20.61 -10.07
CA ASP A 33 6.87 19.51 -10.61
C ASP A 33 6.10 18.20 -10.89
N VAL A 34 4.86 18.29 -11.41
CA VAL A 34 4.00 17.13 -11.75
C VAL A 34 4.67 16.11 -12.69
N ASP A 35 5.67 16.54 -13.47
CA ASP A 35 6.48 15.70 -14.35
C ASP A 35 7.39 14.72 -13.57
N GLN A 36 7.69 15.01 -12.30
CA GLN A 36 8.43 14.12 -11.40
C GLN A 36 7.50 13.04 -10.84
N ARG A 37 7.40 11.94 -11.58
CA ARG A 37 6.48 10.82 -11.27
C ARG A 37 6.61 10.30 -9.83
N GLN A 38 7.82 10.07 -9.32
CA GLN A 38 8.03 9.51 -7.97
C GLN A 38 7.50 10.44 -6.88
N ARG A 39 7.84 11.73 -6.97
CA ARG A 39 7.34 12.78 -6.10
C ARG A 39 5.82 12.83 -6.10
N ARG A 40 5.20 12.91 -7.28
CA ARG A 40 3.74 12.94 -7.42
C ARG A 40 3.07 11.74 -6.75
N LEU A 41 3.57 10.52 -7.01
CA LEU A 41 3.00 9.31 -6.42
C LEU A 41 3.21 9.25 -4.90
N SER A 42 4.34 9.76 -4.39
CA SER A 42 4.58 9.84 -2.94
C SER A 42 3.63 10.82 -2.24
N ILE A 43 3.34 11.95 -2.88
CA ILE A 43 2.32 12.90 -2.40
C ILE A 43 0.94 12.25 -2.39
N GLU A 44 0.58 11.47 -3.42
CA GLU A 44 -0.69 10.73 -3.44
C GLU A 44 -0.80 9.76 -2.25
N GLU A 45 0.25 8.98 -1.97
CA GLU A 45 0.28 8.09 -0.79
C GLU A 45 0.22 8.89 0.53
N ALA A 46 0.94 10.01 0.64
CA ALA A 46 0.92 10.87 1.82
C ALA A 46 -0.46 11.46 2.12
N VAL A 47 -1.18 11.93 1.10
CA VAL A 47 -2.55 12.46 1.27
C VAL A 47 -3.50 11.35 1.73
N ILE A 48 -3.37 10.12 1.21
CA ILE A 48 -4.17 8.99 1.67
C ILE A 48 -3.82 8.62 3.12
N ALA A 49 -2.53 8.59 3.48
CA ALA A 49 -2.07 8.30 4.84
C ALA A 49 -2.61 9.33 5.85
N VAL A 50 -2.53 10.62 5.52
CA VAL A 50 -3.09 11.71 6.35
C VAL A 50 -4.60 11.57 6.50
N TYR A 51 -5.33 11.33 5.40
CA TYR A 51 -6.76 11.08 5.46
C TYR A 51 -7.10 9.93 6.41
N ARG A 52 -6.41 8.79 6.30
CA ARG A 52 -6.63 7.62 7.14
C ARG A 52 -6.35 7.93 8.61
N ARG A 53 -5.27 8.66 8.90
CA ARG A 53 -4.90 9.11 10.25
C ARG A 53 -6.00 9.98 10.87
N GLU A 54 -6.45 10.99 10.14
CA GLU A 54 -7.35 12.03 10.67
C GLU A 54 -8.79 11.55 10.77
N SER A 55 -9.26 10.77 9.79
CA SER A 55 -10.63 10.24 9.77
C SER A 55 -10.79 8.97 10.61
N GLY A 56 -9.71 8.20 10.80
CA GLY A 56 -9.79 6.83 11.33
C GLY A 56 -10.34 5.82 10.31
N GLU A 57 -10.57 6.23 9.06
CA GLU A 57 -11.29 5.44 8.06
C GLU A 57 -10.43 5.02 6.87
N ASN A 58 -10.90 3.98 6.19
CA ASN A 58 -10.34 3.51 4.93
C ASN A 58 -11.00 4.22 3.74
N THR A 59 -10.23 4.56 2.71
CA THR A 59 -10.77 5.01 1.43
C THR A 59 -11.65 3.94 0.77
N THR A 60 -12.76 4.35 0.16
CA THR A 60 -13.77 3.45 -0.42
C THR A 60 -13.30 2.69 -1.65
N ALA A 61 -12.58 3.34 -2.57
CA ALA A 61 -12.34 2.81 -3.92
C ALA A 61 -10.84 2.59 -4.27
N ASN A 62 -9.92 2.93 -3.38
CA ASN A 62 -8.49 2.66 -3.56
C ASN A 62 -8.16 1.18 -3.25
N PHE A 63 -6.91 0.78 -3.54
CA PHE A 63 -6.38 -0.56 -3.23
C PHE A 63 -7.15 -1.72 -3.90
N GLY A 64 -7.86 -1.41 -4.98
CA GLY A 64 -8.71 -2.38 -5.66
C GLY A 64 -9.89 -2.89 -4.84
N ARG A 65 -10.31 -2.13 -3.80
CA ARG A 65 -11.51 -2.44 -3.00
C ARG A 65 -12.80 -2.27 -3.81
N ILE A 66 -13.86 -2.89 -3.33
CA ILE A 66 -15.25 -2.75 -3.81
C ILE A 66 -16.17 -2.68 -2.58
N ILE A 67 -17.29 -1.97 -2.67
CA ILE A 67 -18.29 -1.94 -1.59
C ILE A 67 -18.94 -3.31 -1.39
N GLU A 68 -19.48 -3.55 -0.19
CA GLU A 68 -20.21 -4.78 0.15
C GLU A 68 -21.41 -5.00 -0.80
N GLY A 69 -21.72 -6.26 -1.08
CA GLY A 69 -22.80 -6.63 -2.00
C GLY A 69 -22.43 -6.62 -3.48
N TYR A 70 -21.18 -6.27 -3.83
CA TYR A 70 -20.73 -6.22 -5.22
C TYR A 70 -19.48 -7.07 -5.47
N LYS A 71 -19.47 -7.76 -6.60
CA LYS A 71 -18.34 -8.50 -7.16
C LYS A 71 -17.52 -7.57 -8.05
N ARG A 72 -16.20 -7.60 -7.92
CA ARG A 72 -15.33 -6.67 -8.65
C ARG A 72 -15.01 -7.17 -10.06
N SER A 73 -15.05 -6.28 -11.05
CA SER A 73 -14.58 -6.59 -12.41
C SER A 73 -13.07 -6.87 -12.46
N SER A 74 -12.64 -7.63 -13.47
CA SER A 74 -11.22 -7.81 -13.78
C SER A 74 -10.71 -6.74 -14.75
N ARG A 75 -9.49 -6.91 -15.27
CA ARG A 75 -9.02 -6.17 -16.45
C ARG A 75 -9.76 -6.68 -17.69
N ARG A 76 -9.87 -5.86 -18.73
CA ARG A 76 -10.49 -6.23 -20.02
C ARG A 76 -9.88 -7.49 -20.61
N SER A 77 -8.56 -7.68 -20.47
CA SER A 77 -7.86 -8.90 -20.89
C SER A 77 -8.32 -10.17 -20.15
N GLY A 78 -8.87 -10.03 -18.94
CA GLY A 78 -9.46 -11.12 -18.16
C GLY A 78 -10.92 -11.39 -18.50
N GLY A 79 -11.58 -10.53 -19.30
CA GLY A 79 -12.92 -10.78 -19.86
C GLY A 79 -14.07 -10.81 -18.86
N PHE A 80 -13.84 -10.50 -17.57
CA PHE A 80 -14.86 -10.59 -16.53
C PHE A 80 -15.31 -9.20 -16.05
N THR A 81 -16.61 -8.95 -16.13
CA THR A 81 -17.27 -7.78 -15.55
C THR A 81 -18.07 -8.19 -14.33
N GLY A 82 -17.87 -7.48 -13.22
CA GLY A 82 -18.62 -7.69 -11.99
C GLY A 82 -20.01 -7.06 -11.98
N GLY A 83 -20.64 -7.07 -10.81
CA GLY A 83 -22.02 -6.65 -10.58
C GLY A 83 -22.43 -6.91 -9.13
N GLU A 84 -23.72 -6.87 -8.84
CA GLU A 84 -24.24 -7.30 -7.54
C GLU A 84 -23.92 -8.78 -7.30
N LEU A 85 -23.59 -9.13 -6.05
CA LEU A 85 -23.38 -10.50 -5.61
C LEU A 85 -24.72 -11.22 -5.49
N SER A 86 -24.74 -12.48 -5.93
CA SER A 86 -25.87 -13.36 -5.65
C SER A 86 -25.80 -13.87 -4.20
N GLU A 87 -26.93 -14.37 -3.67
CA GLU A 87 -26.98 -14.95 -2.34
C GLU A 87 -25.94 -16.08 -2.17
N GLY A 88 -25.10 -15.97 -1.12
CA GLY A 88 -24.03 -16.91 -0.83
C GLY A 88 -22.71 -16.68 -1.58
N GLU A 89 -22.64 -15.72 -2.51
CA GLU A 89 -21.36 -15.31 -3.09
C GLU A 89 -20.57 -14.39 -2.14
N THR A 90 -19.24 -14.43 -2.25
CA THR A 90 -18.32 -13.57 -1.49
C THR A 90 -17.36 -12.86 -2.43
N GLU A 91 -16.84 -11.72 -1.98
CA GLU A 91 -15.85 -10.92 -2.70
C GLU A 91 -14.73 -10.51 -1.72
N PRO A 92 -13.52 -11.07 -1.83
CA PRO A 92 -12.42 -10.72 -0.93
C PRO A 92 -12.06 -9.22 -0.92
N ASN A 93 -12.34 -8.50 -2.02
CA ASN A 93 -12.07 -7.06 -2.09
C ASN A 93 -13.13 -6.19 -1.39
N SER A 94 -14.22 -6.77 -0.88
CA SER A 94 -15.20 -6.06 -0.04
C SER A 94 -14.98 -6.26 1.46
N VAL A 95 -14.05 -7.14 1.84
CA VAL A 95 -13.63 -7.33 3.23
C VAL A 95 -13.14 -5.99 3.81
N SER A 96 -13.38 -5.79 5.11
CA SER A 96 -12.91 -4.60 5.81
C SER A 96 -11.39 -4.49 5.74
N GLY A 97 -10.91 -3.26 5.53
CA GLY A 97 -9.49 -2.96 5.55
C GLY A 97 -8.91 -2.95 6.97
N VAL A 98 -7.62 -2.68 7.07
CA VAL A 98 -6.96 -2.42 8.36
C VAL A 98 -7.16 -0.96 8.77
N GLY A 99 -7.19 -0.69 10.07
CA GLY A 99 -7.19 0.67 10.59
C GLY A 99 -5.91 1.43 10.22
N PRO A 100 -5.89 2.77 10.35
CA PRO A 100 -4.65 3.53 10.21
C PRO A 100 -3.62 3.06 11.23
N LEU A 101 -2.35 3.12 10.84
CA LEU A 101 -1.25 2.87 11.77
C LEU A 101 -1.23 3.89 12.92
N PRO A 102 -0.62 3.59 14.08
CA PRO A 102 -0.57 4.52 15.22
C PRO A 102 0.25 5.81 15.05
N TRP A 103 1.08 5.93 14.00
CA TRP A 103 2.02 7.06 13.82
C TRP A 103 3.08 7.21 14.93
N THR A 104 3.39 6.12 15.65
CA THR A 104 4.51 6.09 16.61
C THR A 104 5.83 6.31 15.87
N ASP A 105 6.69 7.20 16.38
CA ASP A 105 8.00 7.54 15.80
C ASP A 105 7.93 7.87 14.30
N ALA A 106 6.86 8.52 13.84
CA ALA A 106 6.60 8.71 12.40
C ALA A 106 7.72 9.42 11.64
N ASP A 107 8.52 10.24 12.33
CA ASP A 107 9.69 10.97 11.86
C ASP A 107 11.00 10.16 11.90
N GLU A 108 10.96 8.89 12.33
CA GLU A 108 12.14 8.01 12.36
C GLU A 108 11.92 6.74 11.50
N PRO A 109 12.06 6.84 10.15
CA PRO A 109 11.80 5.74 9.21
C PRO A 109 12.62 4.46 9.42
N THR A 110 13.70 4.52 10.20
CA THR A 110 14.54 3.36 10.56
C THR A 110 14.31 2.83 11.98
N SER A 111 13.47 3.49 12.79
CA SER A 111 13.13 3.08 14.16
C SER A 111 12.52 1.68 14.20
N ARG A 112 12.77 0.92 15.28
CA ARG A 112 12.17 -0.41 15.50
C ARG A 112 10.68 -0.35 15.84
N SER A 113 10.16 0.83 16.19
CA SER A 113 8.76 1.10 16.49
C SER A 113 8.10 2.02 15.46
N TRP A 114 8.77 2.26 14.32
CA TRP A 114 8.27 3.14 13.27
C TRP A 114 6.84 2.78 12.86
N MET A 115 5.97 3.79 12.89
CA MET A 115 4.53 3.69 12.63
C MET A 115 3.80 2.65 13.50
N GLY A 116 4.34 2.36 14.70
CA GLY A 116 3.74 1.45 15.68
C GLY A 116 3.84 -0.03 15.32
N LEU A 117 4.62 -0.39 14.30
CA LEU A 117 4.85 -1.78 13.90
C LEU A 117 6.04 -2.40 14.64
N ASN A 118 6.01 -3.72 14.81
CA ASN A 118 7.10 -4.49 15.43
C ASN A 118 8.18 -4.83 14.40
N TRP A 119 8.97 -3.84 13.99
CA TRP A 119 10.04 -4.03 13.00
C TRP A 119 11.17 -4.89 13.57
N THR A 120 11.69 -5.82 12.76
CA THR A 120 12.90 -6.56 13.13
C THR A 120 14.11 -5.64 13.23
N ALA A 121 15.15 -6.10 13.93
CA ALA A 121 16.45 -5.46 13.82
C ALA A 121 16.90 -5.42 12.34
N PRO A 122 17.62 -4.37 11.92
CA PRO A 122 18.17 -4.30 10.58
C PRO A 122 19.18 -5.41 10.36
N GLU A 123 19.08 -6.08 9.22
CA GLU A 123 20.03 -7.10 8.80
C GLU A 123 20.53 -6.80 7.39
N PRO A 124 21.80 -7.12 7.04
CA PRO A 124 22.26 -7.06 5.66
C PRO A 124 21.33 -7.84 4.73
N LEU A 125 21.05 -7.31 3.55
CA LEU A 125 20.18 -7.96 2.57
C LEU A 125 20.73 -9.31 2.11
N THR A 126 22.06 -9.48 2.16
CA THR A 126 22.75 -10.76 1.97
C THR A 126 22.30 -11.83 2.96
N ASN A 127 21.87 -11.45 4.16
CA ASN A 127 21.39 -12.33 5.22
C ASN A 127 19.88 -12.66 5.13
N ALA A 128 19.19 -12.30 4.03
CA ALA A 128 17.79 -12.64 3.79
C ALA A 128 17.56 -14.17 3.57
N TYR A 129 17.75 -14.95 4.63
CA TYR A 129 17.54 -16.38 4.76
C TYR A 129 16.59 -16.65 5.92
N GLY A 130 15.91 -17.80 5.93
CA GLY A 130 15.06 -18.20 7.07
C GLY A 130 13.85 -17.29 7.34
N LEU A 131 13.52 -16.40 6.40
CA LEU A 131 12.44 -15.43 6.53
C LEU A 131 11.04 -16.08 6.60
N PRO A 132 10.06 -15.41 7.24
CA PRO A 132 8.69 -15.88 7.31
C PRO A 132 8.02 -15.93 5.93
N THR A 133 7.09 -16.86 5.77
CA THR A 133 6.22 -16.93 4.59
C THR A 133 4.93 -16.14 4.75
N ASP A 134 4.75 -15.54 5.93
CA ASP A 134 3.58 -14.76 6.35
C ASP A 134 3.49 -13.40 5.62
N PRO A 135 2.28 -12.81 5.58
CA PRO A 135 2.08 -11.48 5.06
C PRO A 135 2.76 -10.42 5.91
N GLY A 136 3.32 -9.41 5.25
CA GLY A 136 3.90 -8.27 5.94
C GLY A 136 4.42 -7.18 5.02
N VAL A 137 5.09 -6.24 5.65
CA VAL A 137 5.78 -5.10 5.04
C VAL A 137 7.27 -5.17 5.32
N TYR A 138 8.06 -4.55 4.46
CA TYR A 138 9.51 -4.47 4.58
C TYR A 138 10.00 -3.11 4.11
N ARG A 139 11.15 -2.72 4.63
CA ARG A 139 11.90 -1.53 4.21
C ARG A 139 13.35 -1.92 3.93
N ILE A 140 13.97 -1.25 2.97
CA ILE A 140 15.35 -1.43 2.53
C ILE A 140 16.02 -0.05 2.53
N TRP A 141 17.27 0.06 2.95
CA TRP A 141 18.04 1.31 2.94
C TRP A 141 19.55 1.06 2.99
N ASP A 142 20.33 2.09 2.68
CA ASP A 142 21.78 2.09 2.88
C ASP A 142 22.10 2.41 4.35
N PRO A 143 22.83 1.56 5.08
CA PRO A 143 23.16 1.83 6.48
C PRO A 143 24.08 3.05 6.68
N GLU A 144 24.83 3.49 5.67
CA GLU A 144 25.67 4.69 5.71
C GLU A 144 24.87 5.97 5.43
N GLU A 145 23.87 5.88 4.54
CA GLU A 145 22.95 6.96 4.16
C GLU A 145 21.49 6.49 4.28
N PRO A 146 20.91 6.46 5.50
CA PRO A 146 19.64 5.77 5.74
C PRO A 146 18.40 6.48 5.21
N GLU A 147 18.50 7.78 4.89
CA GLU A 147 17.39 8.59 4.44
C GLU A 147 17.75 9.34 3.14
N PRO A 148 16.83 9.37 2.16
CA PRO A 148 15.55 8.67 2.16
C PRO A 148 15.73 7.16 2.05
N LEU A 149 14.74 6.39 2.48
CA LEU A 149 14.79 4.93 2.37
C LEU A 149 14.95 4.52 0.90
N GLU A 150 15.59 3.39 0.67
CA GLU A 150 15.81 2.87 -0.68
C GLU A 150 14.51 2.26 -1.24
N TYR A 151 13.74 1.56 -0.41
CA TYR A 151 12.45 0.99 -0.81
C TYR A 151 11.53 0.69 0.39
N ILE A 152 10.23 0.90 0.22
CA ILE A 152 9.19 0.41 1.13
C ILE A 152 8.26 -0.50 0.32
N GLY A 153 8.00 -1.70 0.86
CA GLY A 153 7.25 -2.70 0.14
C GLY A 153 6.37 -3.59 1.01
N GLN A 154 5.40 -4.25 0.36
CA GLN A 154 4.62 -5.34 0.95
C GLN A 154 4.73 -6.67 0.21
N SER A 155 4.38 -7.75 0.91
CA SER A 155 4.21 -9.08 0.32
C SER A 155 3.25 -9.94 1.15
N GLY A 156 2.50 -10.82 0.48
CA GLY A 156 1.83 -11.95 1.14
C GLY A 156 2.80 -13.11 1.46
N ASN A 157 4.05 -13.01 1.01
CA ASN A 157 5.12 -13.95 1.32
C ASN A 157 6.45 -13.18 1.37
N LEU A 158 6.86 -12.80 2.58
CA LEU A 158 8.07 -12.01 2.80
C LEU A 158 9.33 -12.74 2.33
N LYS A 159 9.45 -14.04 2.62
CA LYS A 159 10.57 -14.88 2.19
C LYS A 159 10.80 -14.83 0.69
N SER A 160 9.77 -15.09 -0.12
CA SER A 160 9.90 -15.05 -1.58
C SER A 160 10.26 -13.66 -2.10
N ARG A 161 9.73 -12.60 -1.47
CA ARG A 161 9.96 -11.22 -1.89
C ARG A 161 11.37 -10.75 -1.58
N LEU A 162 11.82 -10.87 -0.34
CA LEU A 162 13.15 -10.42 0.10
C LEU A 162 14.28 -11.27 -0.52
N TYR A 163 14.06 -12.57 -0.73
CA TYR A 163 15.00 -13.41 -1.48
C TYR A 163 15.19 -12.94 -2.94
N ARG A 164 14.17 -12.33 -3.55
CA ARG A 164 14.30 -11.72 -4.87
C ARG A 164 15.14 -10.44 -4.81
N TYR A 165 14.93 -9.59 -3.82
CA TYR A 165 15.72 -8.36 -3.65
C TYR A 165 17.20 -8.67 -3.43
N ARG A 166 17.50 -9.62 -2.54
CA ARG A 166 18.86 -10.08 -2.30
C ARG A 166 19.62 -10.47 -3.58
N ARG A 167 18.94 -11.05 -4.58
CA ARG A 167 19.61 -11.48 -5.82
C ARG A 167 19.82 -10.36 -6.84
N ASN A 168 19.15 -9.23 -6.66
CA ASN A 168 19.01 -8.20 -7.69
C ASN A 168 19.40 -6.79 -7.22
N ARG A 169 19.82 -6.63 -5.96
CA ARG A 169 20.20 -5.35 -5.37
C ARG A 169 21.59 -5.44 -4.73
N ASP A 170 22.13 -4.28 -4.41
CA ASP A 170 23.41 -4.16 -3.71
C ASP A 170 23.38 -4.96 -2.39
N GLU A 171 24.47 -5.67 -2.14
CA GLU A 171 24.69 -6.49 -0.94
C GLU A 171 24.92 -5.64 0.32
N ALA A 172 25.34 -4.38 0.16
CA ALA A 172 25.56 -3.43 1.26
C ALA A 172 24.27 -2.92 1.90
N LEU A 173 23.14 -2.99 1.19
CA LEU A 173 21.84 -2.56 1.71
C LEU A 173 21.42 -3.42 2.89
N VAL A 174 20.72 -2.81 3.84
CA VAL A 174 20.07 -3.51 4.95
C VAL A 174 18.56 -3.56 4.73
N PHE A 175 17.91 -4.52 5.37
CA PHE A 175 16.46 -4.63 5.39
C PHE A 175 15.94 -4.85 6.81
N SER A 176 14.67 -4.51 7.00
CA SER A 176 13.88 -4.84 8.18
C SER A 176 12.46 -5.10 7.72
N TYR A 177 11.74 -5.96 8.44
CA TYR A 177 10.36 -6.30 8.12
C TYR A 177 9.48 -6.29 9.37
N ALA A 178 8.18 -6.15 9.15
CA ALA A 178 7.15 -6.31 10.16
C ALA A 178 6.04 -7.20 9.59
N LEU A 179 5.51 -8.10 10.42
CA LEU A 179 4.32 -8.86 10.07
C LEU A 179 3.10 -7.94 10.13
N VAL A 180 2.15 -8.15 9.23
CA VAL A 180 0.87 -7.43 9.24
C VAL A 180 -0.20 -8.43 9.66
N ASP A 181 -0.71 -8.26 10.88
CA ASP A 181 -1.83 -9.04 11.40
C ASP A 181 -3.05 -8.89 10.47
N ASP A 182 -3.76 -9.99 10.23
CA ASP A 182 -4.87 -10.08 9.27
C ASP A 182 -4.53 -9.64 7.84
N GLY A 183 -3.24 -9.62 7.47
CA GLY A 183 -2.76 -9.12 6.19
C GLY A 183 -2.93 -10.07 5.01
N ASP A 184 -3.89 -11.00 5.01
CA ASP A 184 -4.08 -11.99 3.93
C ASP A 184 -4.53 -11.33 2.62
N GLU A 185 -5.50 -10.43 2.70
CA GLU A 185 -5.96 -9.67 1.54
C GLU A 185 -4.94 -8.61 1.12
N LYS A 186 -4.72 -8.52 -0.20
CA LYS A 186 -3.75 -7.58 -0.77
C LYS A 186 -4.02 -6.13 -0.36
N HIS A 187 -5.29 -5.72 -0.35
CA HIS A 187 -5.66 -4.33 -0.06
C HIS A 187 -5.29 -3.92 1.36
N LYS A 188 -5.30 -4.84 2.34
CA LYS A 188 -4.88 -4.56 3.72
C LYS A 188 -3.40 -4.25 3.80
N ARG A 189 -2.57 -4.99 3.06
CA ARG A 189 -1.13 -4.72 2.99
C ARG A 189 -0.81 -3.45 2.21
N GLU A 190 -1.54 -3.18 1.13
CA GLU A 190 -1.42 -1.92 0.38
C GLU A 190 -1.77 -0.71 1.26
N GLN A 191 -2.79 -0.82 2.11
CA GLN A 191 -3.15 0.21 3.08
C GLN A 191 -2.03 0.51 4.08
N VAL A 192 -1.38 -0.53 4.63
CA VAL A 192 -0.21 -0.36 5.51
C VAL A 192 0.96 0.25 4.73
N GLU A 193 1.27 -0.27 3.53
CA GLU A 193 2.34 0.23 2.66
C GLU A 193 2.15 1.72 2.32
N THR A 194 0.92 2.14 2.00
CA THR A 194 0.55 3.55 1.80
C THR A 194 0.81 4.40 3.04
N ASP A 195 0.39 3.94 4.23
CA ASP A 195 0.64 4.67 5.48
C ASP A 195 2.15 4.86 5.72
N LEU A 196 2.97 3.84 5.42
CA LEU A 196 4.43 3.89 5.55
C LEU A 196 5.08 4.83 4.54
N ILE A 197 4.72 4.74 3.25
CA ILE A 197 5.26 5.62 2.20
C ILE A 197 4.86 7.07 2.48
N GLY A 198 3.61 7.28 2.88
CA GLY A 198 3.11 8.61 3.23
C GLY A 198 3.82 9.22 4.42
N ALA A 199 4.04 8.45 5.50
CA ALA A 199 4.80 8.91 6.65
C ALA A 199 6.27 9.20 6.33
N HIS A 200 6.89 8.34 5.51
CA HIS A 200 8.26 8.56 5.02
C HIS A 200 8.37 9.88 4.24
N TRP A 201 7.48 10.11 3.27
CA TRP A 201 7.43 11.36 2.52
C TRP A 201 7.25 12.58 3.43
N LEU A 202 6.40 12.49 4.45
CA LEU A 202 6.17 13.60 5.39
C LEU A 202 7.35 13.85 6.33
N ALA A 203 8.16 12.84 6.60
CA ALA A 203 9.35 12.95 7.45
C ALA A 203 10.55 13.52 6.68
N THR A 204 10.76 13.10 5.43
CA THR A 204 11.97 13.42 4.66
C THR A 204 11.75 14.41 3.51
N GLU A 205 10.50 14.70 3.15
CA GLU A 205 10.11 15.46 1.94
C GLU A 205 10.66 14.87 0.63
N GLU A 206 11.02 13.59 0.66
CA GLU A 206 11.63 12.86 -0.45
C GLU A 206 10.95 11.48 -0.61
N SER A 207 10.81 11.03 -1.86
CA SER A 207 10.34 9.67 -2.16
C SER A 207 11.42 8.66 -1.76
N PRO A 208 11.07 7.42 -1.38
CA PRO A 208 12.05 6.37 -1.36
C PRO A 208 12.68 6.21 -2.76
N GLN A 209 14.00 6.07 -2.83
CA GLN A 209 14.80 6.24 -4.05
C GLN A 209 14.29 5.42 -5.24
N ASP A 210 13.98 4.16 -4.98
CA ASP A 210 13.60 3.18 -5.99
C ASP A 210 12.09 2.85 -5.96
N GLN A 211 11.26 3.77 -5.46
CA GLN A 211 9.81 3.63 -5.40
C GLN A 211 9.15 3.96 -6.76
N PHE A 212 8.09 3.20 -7.14
CA PHE A 212 7.17 3.39 -8.29
C PHE A 212 7.63 3.14 -9.75
#